data_AF-A0A366MRU8-F1
#
_entry.id   AF-A0A366MRU8-F1
#
_cell.length_a   1.000
_cell.length_b   1.000
_cell.length_c   1.000
_cell.angle_alpha   90.00
_cell.angle_beta   90.00
_cell.angle_gamma   90.00
#
_symmetry.space_group_name_H-M   'P 1'
#
loop_
_entity.id
_entity.type
_entity.pdbx_description
1 polymer ?
#
loop_
_entity_poly.entity_id
_entity_poly.type
_entity_poly.pdbx_seq_one_letter_code
_entity_poly.pdbx_strand_id
1 'polypeptide(L)'
;MKKILFVFMIFLSYLFSNSIDINKSSNKDILAYSEIFIDYTKELTINEILNNQVNFSEIKTSIKRFGYSPDFKVWIKFTLQNTKDENISKILEFDDSLVTDIILYENNTFIDKEGLLNTNIERKTINPIFYINLNKYETKTYYIEASSKKTSLTLELGLYSFDDFYTEEIIHQIILSLFFGAMIVLALYNLSIYFMIKDISYFYYVGYIVTLVFHHLLYVGFANLYIFNSSFMEHIVNYAAIFIALPVLFLSLFSKSFLQTSQYYKINLTLNIFIGLLVLSVIFFIFTNYFEKYRNVIPISVMIYLFFITLYSVIKKNSQAKLILFGWAAILFGGLIMYLSSAGIINVDLSSYYVVEISFVLEALVFSVALANRIKKLQDEKDKIQIKLIAEQKDIQIKLNNLVSTKTNNLQIALEEKEILLKELNHRVKNNMQTIISLIRLQNDEINDSEINRLLTTIQNRISAMSHLHELLYQKDTITFIDANEYFERIIFEIQQSFENNIEVEYNINCTLSSESAIYCGLVVNELLTNSFKHAFNKDEAGIISISFFKKDEEYYLIYSDNGKGYDPTIKKSSLGLILIETLTKKQLKAQLNIISNDGVKVEITWKD
;
A
#
# COMPACT_ATOMS: atom_id res chain seq x y z
N MET A 1 25.08 93.33 36.10
CA MET A 1 24.95 92.01 36.77
C MET A 1 23.72 91.19 36.36
N LYS A 2 22.52 91.77 36.12
CA LYS A 2 21.32 90.97 35.78
C LYS A 2 21.35 90.21 34.44
N LYS A 3 22.17 90.62 33.45
CA LYS A 3 22.32 89.90 32.16
C LYS A 3 23.26 88.68 32.21
N ILE A 4 24.16 88.60 33.19
CA ILE A 4 25.08 87.45 33.35
C ILE A 4 24.38 86.30 34.05
N LEU A 5 23.44 86.58 34.97
CA LEU A 5 22.64 85.56 35.64
C LEU A 5 21.69 84.79 34.69
N PHE A 6 21.20 85.47 33.65
CA PHE A 6 20.26 84.87 32.68
C PHE A 6 20.96 83.91 31.70
N VAL A 7 22.20 84.21 31.34
CA VAL A 7 23.03 83.31 30.51
C VAL A 7 23.49 82.08 31.31
N PHE A 8 23.67 82.22 32.63
CA PHE A 8 23.99 81.09 33.51
C PHE A 8 22.79 80.14 33.72
N MET A 9 21.55 80.64 33.72
CA MET A 9 20.35 79.79 33.78
C MET A 9 20.08 79.00 32.50
N ILE A 10 20.42 79.54 31.32
CA ILE A 10 20.28 78.84 30.03
C ILE A 10 21.34 77.74 29.86
N PHE A 11 22.50 77.87 30.51
CA PHE A 11 23.51 76.80 30.54
C PHE A 11 23.20 75.68 31.55
N LEU A 12 22.46 75.95 32.63
CA LEU A 12 22.02 74.88 33.54
C LEU A 12 20.92 73.98 32.95
N SER A 13 20.12 74.46 32.00
CA SER A 13 19.08 73.64 31.34
C SER A 13 19.63 72.61 30.34
N TYR A 14 20.93 72.66 30.01
CA TYR A 14 21.57 71.70 29.11
C TYR A 14 22.35 70.59 29.83
N LEU A 15 22.39 70.59 31.17
CA LEU A 15 23.15 69.62 31.96
C LEU A 15 22.30 68.57 32.69
N PHE A 16 20.97 68.67 32.60
CA PHE A 16 20.08 67.65 33.17
C PHE A 16 19.69 66.66 32.07
N SER A 17 20.19 65.43 32.19
CA SER A 17 19.63 64.26 31.52
C SER A 17 18.10 64.30 31.64
N ASN A 18 17.39 64.10 30.52
CA ASN A 18 15.93 63.97 30.51
C ASN A 18 15.56 62.82 31.47
N SER A 19 15.08 63.15 32.66
CA SER A 19 14.67 62.16 33.67
C SER A 19 13.24 61.72 33.40
N ILE A 20 13.02 60.41 33.42
CA ILE A 20 11.73 59.78 33.20
C ILE A 20 11.02 59.69 34.53
N ASP A 21 9.90 60.41 34.66
CA ASP A 21 9.04 60.34 35.84
C ASP A 21 8.35 58.98 35.88
N ILE A 22 8.76 58.13 36.83
CA ILE A 22 8.26 56.77 36.95
C ILE A 22 6.75 56.72 37.29
N ASN A 23 6.17 57.83 37.76
CA ASN A 23 4.78 57.91 38.20
C ASN A 23 3.76 58.17 37.10
N LYS A 24 4.19 58.58 35.90
CA LYS A 24 3.26 58.84 34.79
C LYS A 24 2.87 57.52 34.13
N SER A 25 1.57 57.28 34.02
CA SER A 25 0.97 56.08 33.40
C SER A 25 1.31 55.91 31.91
N SER A 26 1.81 56.96 31.25
CA SER A 26 2.24 56.96 29.85
C SER A 26 3.59 56.29 29.58
N ASN A 27 4.36 55.96 30.61
CA ASN A 27 5.76 55.54 30.46
C ASN A 27 5.90 54.01 30.40
N LYS A 28 5.05 53.34 29.62
CA LYS A 28 5.28 51.92 29.27
C LYS A 28 6.59 51.78 28.50
N ASP A 29 6.81 52.63 27.51
CA ASP A 29 8.06 52.65 26.74
C ASP A 29 9.04 53.66 27.32
N ILE A 30 10.21 53.18 27.75
CA ILE A 30 11.31 54.03 28.22
C ILE A 30 12.43 54.15 27.19
N LEU A 31 12.45 53.32 26.15
CA LEU A 31 13.49 53.37 25.13
C LEU A 31 13.47 54.72 24.43
N ALA A 32 12.30 55.24 24.05
CA ALA A 32 12.17 56.54 23.38
C ALA A 32 12.65 57.77 24.19
N TYR A 33 12.98 57.58 25.48
CA TYR A 33 13.53 58.59 26.37
C TYR A 33 14.96 58.25 26.82
N SER A 34 15.55 57.22 26.24
CA SER A 34 16.87 56.71 26.58
C SER A 34 17.96 57.25 25.63
N GLU A 35 19.19 57.04 26.06
CA GLU A 35 20.41 57.36 25.37
C GLU A 35 21.10 56.04 24.96
N ILE A 36 21.59 55.93 23.72
CA ILE A 36 22.23 54.71 23.21
C ILE A 36 23.67 54.97 22.74
N PHE A 37 24.56 54.05 23.07
CA PHE A 37 25.93 53.99 22.57
C PHE A 37 26.22 52.58 22.02
N ILE A 38 26.84 52.51 20.84
CA ILE A 38 27.19 51.23 20.20
C ILE A 38 28.68 50.99 20.37
N ASP A 39 29.03 49.94 21.09
CA ASP A 39 30.40 49.50 21.29
C ASP A 39 30.79 48.43 20.25
N TYR A 40 31.45 48.86 19.19
CA TYR A 40 32.01 47.98 18.16
C TYR A 40 33.25 47.20 18.62
N THR A 41 33.92 47.63 19.71
CA THR A 41 35.09 46.94 20.25
C THR A 41 34.70 45.73 21.09
N LYS A 42 33.51 45.79 21.73
CA LYS A 42 32.94 44.77 22.63
C LYS A 42 33.70 44.59 23.96
N GLU A 43 34.72 45.40 24.20
CA GLU A 43 35.64 45.27 25.34
C GLU A 43 35.39 46.32 26.43
N LEU A 44 34.59 47.35 26.15
CA LEU A 44 34.40 48.45 27.09
C LEU A 44 33.67 47.98 28.35
N THR A 45 34.20 48.36 29.50
CA THR A 45 33.60 48.13 30.81
C THR A 45 32.75 49.34 31.25
N ILE A 46 31.82 49.13 32.20
CA ILE A 46 31.01 50.23 32.75
C ILE A 46 31.87 51.37 33.35
N ASN A 47 33.01 51.04 33.95
CA ASN A 47 33.97 52.04 34.45
C ASN A 47 34.51 52.93 33.32
N GLU A 48 34.87 52.33 32.19
CA GLU A 48 35.37 53.06 31.03
C GLU A 48 34.26 53.86 30.34
N ILE A 49 33.02 53.33 30.31
CA ILE A 49 31.84 54.06 29.82
C ILE A 49 31.63 55.35 30.63
N LEU A 50 31.74 55.27 31.95
CA LEU A 50 31.58 56.42 32.85
C LEU A 50 32.77 57.39 32.78
N ASN A 51 33.99 56.88 32.65
CA ASN A 51 35.22 57.69 32.67
C ASN A 51 35.56 58.34 31.32
N ASN A 52 35.33 57.67 30.19
CA ASN A 52 35.79 58.11 28.87
C ASN A 52 34.86 59.12 28.17
N GLN A 53 33.80 59.61 28.84
CA GLN A 53 32.79 60.49 28.24
C GLN A 53 32.36 60.02 26.83
N VAL A 54 32.03 58.72 26.72
CA VAL A 54 31.51 58.17 25.46
C VAL A 54 30.24 58.92 25.08
N ASN A 55 30.13 59.27 23.81
CA ASN A 55 29.04 60.12 23.34
C ASN A 55 27.79 59.26 23.08
N PHE A 56 26.86 59.29 24.04
CA PHE A 56 25.56 58.67 23.86
C PHE A 56 24.70 59.50 22.90
N SER A 57 23.92 58.82 22.07
CA SER A 57 22.96 59.43 21.15
C SER A 57 21.54 59.27 21.67
N GLU A 58 20.72 60.32 21.61
CA GLU A 58 19.29 60.21 21.94
C GLU A 58 18.59 59.25 20.98
N ILE A 59 17.76 58.36 21.50
CA ILE A 59 16.89 57.51 20.69
C ILE A 59 15.44 57.97 20.85
N LYS A 60 14.75 58.25 19.73
CA LYS A 60 13.38 58.80 19.71
C LYS A 60 12.36 57.79 19.18
N THR A 61 12.70 56.51 19.23
CA THR A 61 11.90 55.40 18.74
C THR A 61 11.65 54.43 19.88
N SER A 62 10.42 53.91 19.96
CA SER A 62 10.04 52.91 20.96
C SER A 62 10.72 51.56 20.75
N ILE A 63 11.12 51.27 19.52
CA ILE A 63 11.77 50.01 19.15
C ILE A 63 12.94 50.27 18.22
N LYS A 64 14.07 49.60 18.47
CA LYS A 64 15.24 49.64 17.60
C LYS A 64 15.74 48.23 17.29
N ARG A 65 15.60 47.81 16.03
CA ARG A 65 16.05 46.48 15.56
C ARG A 65 17.41 46.59 14.88
N PHE A 66 18.37 45.76 15.31
CA PHE A 66 19.72 45.70 14.74
C PHE A 66 19.94 44.52 13.80
N GLY A 67 18.97 43.62 13.68
CA GLY A 67 19.06 42.45 12.83
C GLY A 67 19.71 41.25 13.53
N TYR A 68 19.98 40.21 12.75
CA TYR A 68 20.60 38.96 13.23
C TYR A 68 22.11 39.06 13.35
N SER A 69 22.64 38.50 14.44
CA SER A 69 24.08 38.34 14.70
C SER A 69 24.84 39.68 14.65
N PRO A 70 24.40 40.72 15.39
CA PRO A 70 25.12 41.99 15.44
C PRO A 70 26.52 41.79 16.02
N ASP A 71 27.54 42.38 15.37
CA ASP A 71 28.93 42.23 15.79
C ASP A 71 29.38 43.34 16.76
N PHE A 72 28.50 43.75 17.66
CA PHE A 72 28.74 44.84 18.61
C PHE A 72 27.91 44.64 19.89
N LYS A 73 28.29 45.35 20.95
CA LYS A 73 27.49 45.51 22.16
C LYS A 73 26.74 46.84 22.11
N VAL A 74 25.59 46.89 22.77
CA VAL A 74 24.80 48.10 22.88
C VAL A 74 24.69 48.51 24.34
N TRP A 75 25.02 49.76 24.62
CA TRP A 75 24.85 50.40 25.91
C TRP A 75 23.64 51.33 25.86
N ILE A 76 22.68 51.12 26.76
CA ILE A 76 21.50 51.96 26.92
C ILE A 76 21.60 52.65 28.26
N LYS A 77 21.47 53.98 28.27
CA LYS A 77 21.49 54.82 29.47
C LYS A 77 20.14 55.49 29.63
N PHE A 78 19.58 55.43 30.83
CA PHE A 78 18.34 56.13 31.16
C PHE A 78 18.32 56.53 32.62
N THR A 79 17.59 57.60 32.91
CA THR A 79 17.48 58.17 34.25
C THR A 79 16.03 58.09 34.70
N LEU A 80 15.76 57.41 35.81
CA LEU A 80 14.43 57.30 36.40
C LEU A 80 14.33 58.22 37.61
N GLN A 81 13.21 58.93 37.73
CA GLN A 81 12.91 59.79 38.87
C GLN A 81 11.60 59.37 39.53
N ASN A 82 11.63 59.17 40.84
CA ASN A 82 10.43 59.08 41.67
C ASN A 82 10.04 60.47 42.15
N THR A 83 8.86 60.93 41.76
CA THR A 83 8.28 62.23 42.14
C THR A 83 7.31 62.16 43.32
N LYS A 84 7.02 60.96 43.84
CA LYS A 84 6.09 60.73 44.97
C LYS A 84 6.81 60.61 46.31
N ASP A 85 6.04 60.83 47.38
CA ASP A 85 6.45 60.62 48.78
C ASP A 85 6.27 59.16 49.26
N GLU A 86 6.47 58.20 48.37
CA GLU A 86 6.40 56.77 48.67
C GLU A 86 7.52 56.03 47.92
N ASN A 87 7.97 54.90 48.46
CA ASN A 87 8.91 54.04 47.73
C ASN A 87 8.16 53.33 46.60
N ILE A 88 8.79 53.24 45.43
CA ILE A 88 8.20 52.65 44.24
C ILE A 88 9.07 51.50 43.76
N SER A 89 8.40 50.39 43.51
CA SER A 89 8.98 49.23 42.86
C SER A 89 8.29 49.02 41.51
N LYS A 90 9.08 48.82 40.46
CA LYS A 90 8.59 48.52 39.11
C LYS A 90 9.36 47.38 38.47
N ILE A 91 8.77 46.79 37.45
CA ILE A 91 9.40 45.80 36.59
C ILE A 91 9.90 46.50 35.33
N LEU A 92 11.19 46.38 35.07
CA LEU A 92 11.82 46.76 33.82
C LEU A 92 11.90 45.51 32.94
N GLU A 93 11.13 45.49 31.87
CA GLU A 93 11.16 44.42 30.86
C GLU A 93 12.09 44.82 29.71
N PHE A 94 12.92 43.88 29.29
CA PHE A 94 13.59 43.93 28.00
C PHE A 94 12.82 43.03 27.04
N ASP A 95 11.99 43.61 26.17
CA ASP A 95 11.07 42.86 25.29
C ASP A 95 11.79 42.29 24.07
N ASP A 96 12.71 41.37 24.33
CA ASP A 96 13.34 40.51 23.34
C ASP A 96 13.74 39.20 24.01
N SER A 97 12.96 38.15 23.77
CA SER A 97 13.27 36.81 24.30
C SER A 97 14.54 36.19 23.71
N LEU A 98 15.06 36.70 22.58
CA LEU A 98 16.18 36.13 21.85
C LEU A 98 17.53 36.79 22.15
N VAL A 99 17.55 37.90 22.89
CA VAL A 99 18.79 38.58 23.31
C VAL A 99 19.65 37.64 24.17
N THR A 100 20.94 37.49 23.84
CA THR A 100 21.76 36.46 24.49
C THR A 100 22.17 36.84 25.90
N ASP A 101 22.56 38.10 26.08
CA ASP A 101 23.08 38.62 27.33
C ASP A 101 22.59 40.07 27.55
N ILE A 102 22.04 40.33 28.72
CA ILE A 102 21.68 41.65 29.23
C ILE A 102 22.26 41.80 30.62
N ILE A 103 23.00 42.88 30.85
CA ILE A 103 23.52 43.22 32.17
C ILE A 103 22.98 44.59 32.57
N LEU A 104 22.39 44.67 33.76
CA LEU A 104 21.91 45.92 34.34
C LEU A 104 22.92 46.44 35.37
N TYR A 105 23.26 47.72 35.25
CA TYR A 105 24.08 48.46 36.19
C TYR A 105 23.31 49.65 36.74
N GLU A 106 23.51 49.94 38.03
CA GLU A 106 23.13 51.19 38.67
C GLU A 106 24.40 52.02 38.85
N ASN A 107 24.52 53.13 38.11
CA ASN A 107 25.78 53.86 37.97
C ASN A 107 26.95 52.92 37.57
N ASN A 108 27.82 52.57 38.52
CA ASN A 108 28.98 51.69 38.32
C ASN A 108 28.82 50.31 39.00
N THR A 109 27.68 50.06 39.63
CA THR A 109 27.44 48.86 40.42
C THR A 109 26.63 47.87 39.61
N PHE A 110 27.14 46.66 39.47
CA PHE A 110 26.42 45.54 38.87
C PHE A 110 25.17 45.22 39.72
N ILE A 111 24.00 45.15 39.08
CA ILE A 111 22.74 44.80 39.72
C ILE A 111 22.40 43.35 39.44
N ASP A 112 22.22 43.01 38.17
CA ASP A 112 21.82 41.66 37.77
C ASP A 112 22.19 41.39 36.29
N LYS A 113 22.17 40.11 35.92
CA LYS A 113 22.40 39.62 34.56
C LYS A 113 21.30 38.65 34.15
N GLU A 114 20.71 38.91 33.00
CA GLU A 114 19.64 38.11 32.42
C GLU A 114 19.88 37.88 30.91
N GLY A 115 19.05 37.04 30.28
CA GLY A 115 19.08 36.80 28.83
C GLY A 115 18.88 35.33 28.46
N LEU A 116 18.90 35.03 27.15
CA LEU A 116 18.68 33.69 26.62
C LEU A 116 19.74 32.68 27.09
N LEU A 117 21.00 33.11 27.22
CA LEU A 117 22.11 32.25 27.64
C LEU A 117 22.44 32.39 29.13
N ASN A 118 21.78 33.32 29.83
CA ASN A 118 22.00 33.62 31.24
C ASN A 118 20.65 33.85 31.92
N THR A 119 19.85 32.79 32.00
CA THR A 119 18.54 32.79 32.65
C THR A 119 18.69 32.56 34.15
N ASN A 120 18.07 33.41 34.98
CA ASN A 120 17.94 33.12 36.41
C ASN A 120 17.04 31.88 36.61
N ILE A 121 17.44 30.99 37.52
CA ILE A 121 16.73 29.73 37.81
C ILE A 121 15.29 30.00 38.27
N GLU A 122 15.02 31.17 38.84
CA GLU A 122 13.69 31.56 39.34
C GLU A 122 12.82 32.30 38.31
N ARG A 123 13.32 32.54 37.09
CA ARG A 123 12.58 33.31 36.07
C ARG A 123 11.32 32.56 35.62
N LYS A 124 10.18 33.25 35.69
CA LYS A 124 8.85 32.76 35.29
C LYS A 124 8.25 33.51 34.09
N THR A 125 9.06 34.33 33.44
CA THR A 125 8.65 35.25 32.37
C THR A 125 9.35 34.88 31.06
N ILE A 126 8.66 35.06 29.95
CA ILE A 126 9.20 34.81 28.61
C ILE A 126 10.31 35.79 28.27
N ASN A 127 10.14 37.06 28.65
CA ASN A 127 11.13 38.10 28.43
C ASN A 127 12.01 38.35 29.68
N PRO A 128 13.27 38.77 29.49
CA PRO A 128 14.14 39.20 30.58
C PRO A 128 13.53 40.37 31.37
N ILE A 129 13.57 40.28 32.70
CA ILE A 129 13.06 41.33 33.59
C ILE A 129 14.07 41.71 34.66
N PHE A 130 13.98 42.96 35.13
CA PHE A 130 14.74 43.48 36.25
C PHE A 130 13.82 44.23 37.22
N TYR A 131 14.09 44.11 38.52
CA TYR A 131 13.36 44.83 39.55
C TYR A 131 14.01 46.19 39.82
N ILE A 132 13.26 47.26 39.61
CA ILE A 132 13.70 48.63 39.85
C ILE A 132 13.04 49.14 41.13
N ASN A 133 13.86 49.56 42.10
CA ASN A 133 13.39 50.15 43.36
C ASN A 133 13.94 51.57 43.50
N LEU A 134 13.03 52.53 43.66
CA LEU A 134 13.34 53.94 43.91
C LEU A 134 12.69 54.38 45.22
N ASN A 135 13.49 54.95 46.12
CA ASN A 135 13.01 55.58 47.33
C ASN A 135 12.23 56.86 47.00
N LYS A 136 11.52 57.38 48.00
CA LYS A 136 10.83 58.67 47.90
C LYS A 136 11.76 59.78 47.37
N TYR A 137 11.29 60.53 46.37
CA TYR A 137 12.03 61.62 45.74
C TYR A 137 13.41 61.26 45.15
N GLU A 138 13.69 59.98 44.94
CA GLU A 138 14.99 59.51 44.46
C GLU A 138 15.08 59.59 42.92
N THR A 139 16.26 59.96 42.42
CA THR A 139 16.60 59.90 40.99
C THR A 139 17.81 58.99 40.83
N LYS A 140 17.70 57.97 39.97
CA LYS A 140 18.77 57.01 39.67
C LYS A 140 19.02 56.90 38.18
N THR A 141 20.29 56.71 37.82
CA THR A 141 20.72 56.46 36.44
C THR A 141 21.12 54.99 36.29
N TYR A 142 20.56 54.36 35.27
CA TYR A 142 20.79 52.96 34.94
C TYR A 142 21.50 52.84 33.60
N TYR A 143 22.29 51.78 33.48
CA TYR A 143 22.98 51.39 32.26
C TYR A 143 22.67 49.93 31.96
N ILE A 144 22.23 49.65 30.73
CA ILE A 144 22.04 48.29 30.24
C ILE A 144 23.11 48.01 29.19
N GLU A 145 23.85 46.92 29.37
CA GLU A 145 24.68 46.31 28.32
C GLU A 145 23.88 45.17 27.70
N ALA A 146 23.54 45.27 26.42
CA ALA A 146 22.83 44.24 25.66
C ALA A 146 23.69 43.73 24.50
N SER A 147 23.68 42.41 24.29
CA SER A 147 24.35 41.79 23.15
C SER A 147 23.65 40.52 22.69
N SER A 148 23.77 40.23 21.39
CA SER A 148 23.26 39.01 20.76
C SER A 148 24.35 38.39 19.91
N LYS A 149 24.71 37.12 20.19
CA LYS A 149 25.75 36.41 19.42
C LYS A 149 25.26 36.01 18.03
N LYS A 150 24.37 35.03 17.98
CA LYS A 150 23.82 34.49 16.72
C LYS A 150 22.37 34.92 16.51
N THR A 151 21.65 35.31 17.54
CA THR A 151 20.22 35.70 17.49
C THR A 151 20.05 37.15 17.01
N SER A 152 18.79 37.58 16.86
CA SER A 152 18.48 38.99 16.64
C SER A 152 18.76 39.83 17.89
N LEU A 153 19.00 41.12 17.70
CA LEU A 153 18.97 42.11 18.77
C LEU A 153 17.93 43.16 18.45
N THR A 154 16.87 43.17 19.26
CA THR A 154 15.85 44.21 19.29
C THR A 154 15.93 44.90 20.63
N LEU A 155 16.00 46.23 20.61
CA LEU A 155 15.83 47.01 21.81
C LEU A 155 14.37 47.44 21.89
N GLU A 156 13.73 47.04 22.97
CA GLU A 156 12.42 47.49 23.39
C GLU A 156 12.40 47.39 24.91
N LEU A 157 12.16 48.53 25.59
CA LEU A 157 12.27 48.63 27.04
C LEU A 157 10.94 49.06 27.62
N GLY A 158 10.36 48.16 28.39
CA GLY A 158 9.09 48.31 29.06
C GLY A 158 9.25 48.63 30.55
N LEU A 159 8.48 49.58 31.09
CA LEU A 159 8.48 49.86 32.52
C LEU A 159 7.05 49.77 33.11
N TYR A 160 6.82 48.72 33.90
CA TYR A 160 5.49 48.32 34.33
C TYR A 160 5.33 48.31 35.85
N SER A 161 4.07 48.41 36.30
CA SER A 161 3.71 47.97 37.64
C SER A 161 3.75 46.43 37.69
N PHE A 162 3.88 45.85 38.89
CA PHE A 162 3.88 44.40 39.06
C PHE A 162 2.58 43.76 38.56
N ASP A 163 1.44 44.34 38.93
CA ASP A 163 0.12 43.79 38.57
C ASP A 163 -0.15 43.87 37.07
N ASP A 164 0.19 45.00 36.44
CA ASP A 164 -0.01 45.18 34.99
C ASP A 164 0.86 44.19 34.21
N PHE A 165 2.14 44.09 34.57
CA PHE A 165 3.10 43.21 33.89
C PHE A 165 2.67 41.74 33.97
N TYR A 166 2.41 41.23 35.18
CA TYR A 166 2.04 39.81 35.33
C TYR A 166 0.67 39.49 34.70
N THR A 167 -0.24 40.46 34.64
CA THR A 167 -1.51 40.28 33.91
C THR A 167 -1.25 40.13 32.41
N GLU A 168 -0.44 41.01 31.81
CA GLU A 168 -0.08 40.93 30.38
C GLU A 168 0.72 39.65 30.07
N GLU A 169 1.70 39.30 30.90
CA GLU A 169 2.53 38.09 30.76
C GLU A 169 1.69 36.80 30.83
N ILE A 170 0.78 36.68 31.81
CA ILE A 170 -0.09 35.50 31.94
C ILE A 170 -1.01 35.36 30.73
N ILE A 171 -1.61 36.46 30.26
CA ILE A 171 -2.46 36.44 29.06
C ILE A 171 -1.64 36.00 27.85
N HIS A 172 -0.43 36.53 27.69
CA HIS A 172 0.46 36.17 26.60
C HIS A 172 0.83 34.68 26.61
N GLN A 173 1.22 34.14 27.78
CA GLN A 173 1.51 32.72 27.95
C GLN A 173 0.28 31.82 27.69
N ILE A 174 -0.92 32.22 28.10
CA ILE A 174 -2.16 31.46 27.85
C ILE A 174 -2.45 31.40 26.34
N ILE A 175 -2.33 32.53 25.63
CA ILE A 175 -2.55 32.58 24.18
C ILE A 175 -1.57 31.66 23.46
N LEU A 176 -0.28 31.73 23.79
CA LEU A 176 0.75 30.85 23.23
C LEU A 176 0.47 29.37 23.57
N SER A 177 0.07 29.07 24.79
CA SER A 177 -0.27 27.70 25.21
C SER A 177 -1.45 27.12 24.42
N LEU A 178 -2.49 27.93 24.18
CA LEU A 178 -3.62 27.55 23.34
C LEU A 178 -3.19 27.32 21.88
N PHE A 179 -2.34 28.19 21.34
CA PHE A 179 -1.78 28.04 20.00
C PHE A 179 -1.00 26.72 19.86
N PHE A 180 -0.03 26.47 20.75
CA PHE A 180 0.77 25.25 20.69
C PHE A 180 -0.08 23.99 20.91
N GLY A 181 -1.04 24.04 21.82
CA GLY A 181 -2.01 22.96 22.02
C GLY A 181 -2.81 22.64 20.75
N ALA A 182 -3.34 23.66 20.07
CA ALA A 182 -4.07 23.50 18.82
C ALA A 182 -3.19 22.87 17.72
N MET A 183 -1.93 23.31 17.60
CA MET A 183 -1.00 22.78 16.61
C MET A 183 -0.60 21.32 16.88
N ILE A 184 -0.41 20.94 18.15
CA ILE A 184 -0.15 19.54 18.54
C ILE A 184 -1.34 18.65 18.21
N VAL A 185 -2.57 19.09 18.52
CA VAL A 185 -3.79 18.34 18.17
C VAL A 185 -3.90 18.15 16.66
N LEU A 186 -3.62 19.20 15.86
CA LEU A 186 -3.59 19.10 14.40
C LEU A 186 -2.52 18.14 13.88
N ALA A 187 -1.32 18.14 14.48
CA ALA A 187 -0.25 17.20 14.12
C ALA A 187 -0.66 15.75 14.41
N LEU A 188 -1.21 15.47 15.60
CA LEU A 188 -1.66 14.13 16.00
C LEU A 188 -2.82 13.63 15.16
N TYR A 189 -3.77 14.50 14.84
CA TYR A 189 -4.89 14.20 13.93
C TYR A 189 -4.37 13.79 12.54
N ASN A 190 -3.50 14.61 11.94
CA ASN A 190 -2.94 14.33 10.63
C ASN A 190 -2.02 13.09 10.63
N LEU A 191 -1.32 12.83 11.74
CA LEU A 191 -0.52 11.61 11.91
C LEU A 191 -1.38 10.35 11.98
N SER A 192 -2.53 10.43 12.66
CA SER A 192 -3.49 9.33 12.70
C SER A 192 -4.03 9.01 11.30
N ILE A 193 -4.31 10.05 10.50
CA ILE A 193 -4.71 9.88 9.10
C ILE A 193 -3.59 9.26 8.27
N TYR A 194 -2.33 9.65 8.48
CA TYR A 194 -1.20 9.01 7.81
C TYR A 194 -1.17 7.51 8.04
N PHE A 195 -1.34 7.03 9.28
CA PHE A 195 -1.34 5.59 9.56
C PHE A 195 -2.49 4.84 8.88
N MET A 196 -3.66 5.49 8.76
CA MET A 196 -4.83 4.90 8.10
C MET A 196 -4.68 4.85 6.57
N ILE A 197 -4.13 5.89 5.96
CA ILE A 197 -4.17 6.10 4.51
C ILE A 197 -2.84 5.75 3.83
N LYS A 198 -1.73 5.87 4.55
CA LYS A 198 -0.35 5.67 4.08
C LYS A 198 0.07 6.57 2.92
N ASP A 199 -0.58 7.73 2.75
CA ASP A 199 -0.14 8.76 1.81
C ASP A 199 1.01 9.58 2.44
N ILE A 200 2.19 9.53 1.83
CA ILE A 200 3.41 10.18 2.33
C ILE A 200 3.28 11.70 2.50
N SER A 201 2.32 12.34 1.81
CA SER A 201 2.06 13.77 1.94
C SER A 201 1.67 14.14 3.37
N TYR A 202 0.91 13.28 4.06
CA TYR A 202 0.57 13.51 5.47
C TYR A 202 1.80 13.43 6.38
N PHE A 203 2.70 12.48 6.14
CA PHE A 203 3.92 12.36 6.93
C PHE A 203 4.79 13.62 6.81
N TYR A 204 5.00 14.12 5.59
CA TYR A 204 5.75 15.37 5.40
C TYR A 204 5.05 16.57 6.01
N TYR A 205 3.72 16.60 5.97
CA TYR A 205 2.94 17.68 6.57
C TYR A 205 3.02 17.67 8.11
N VAL A 206 2.93 16.50 8.74
CA VAL A 206 3.13 16.36 10.19
C VAL A 206 4.55 16.77 10.58
N GLY A 207 5.57 16.34 9.82
CA GLY A 207 6.95 16.77 10.02
C GLY A 207 7.10 18.29 9.91
N TYR A 208 6.39 18.92 8.98
CA TYR A 208 6.33 20.37 8.86
C TYR A 208 5.71 21.03 10.10
N ILE A 209 4.52 20.61 10.54
CA ILE A 209 3.87 21.18 11.74
C ILE A 209 4.80 21.05 12.95
N VAL A 210 5.34 19.86 13.20
CA VAL A 210 6.18 19.60 14.39
C VAL A 210 7.43 20.47 14.38
N THR A 211 8.12 20.56 13.25
CA THR A 211 9.34 21.39 13.14
C THR A 211 9.02 22.88 13.18
N LEU A 212 7.91 23.33 12.59
CA LEU A 212 7.43 24.71 12.67
C LEU A 212 7.09 25.11 14.11
N VAL A 213 6.32 24.29 14.81
CA VAL A 213 5.96 24.50 16.23
C VAL A 213 7.22 24.58 17.07
N PHE A 214 8.18 23.68 16.86
CA PHE A 214 9.45 23.70 17.57
C PHE A 214 10.26 24.97 17.28
N HIS A 215 10.32 25.39 16.02
CA HIS A 215 10.98 26.65 15.66
C HIS A 215 10.30 27.86 16.31
N HIS A 216 8.96 27.91 16.29
CA HIS A 216 8.20 29.01 16.89
C HIS A 216 8.36 29.04 18.41
N LEU A 217 8.31 27.89 19.09
CA LEU A 217 8.59 27.75 20.53
C LEU A 217 9.93 28.38 20.93
N LEU A 218 10.96 28.22 20.09
CA LEU A 218 12.27 28.85 20.29
C LEU A 218 12.23 30.35 19.98
N TYR A 219 11.57 30.75 18.90
CA TYR A 219 11.50 32.13 18.44
C TYR A 219 10.81 33.06 19.46
N VAL A 220 9.72 32.60 20.08
CA VAL A 220 8.99 33.38 21.10
C VAL A 220 9.56 33.19 22.51
N GLY A 221 10.64 32.42 22.70
CA GLY A 221 11.25 32.21 24.02
C GLY A 221 10.52 31.24 24.97
N PHE A 222 9.31 30.77 24.61
CA PHE A 222 8.51 29.86 25.43
C PHE A 222 9.25 28.56 25.79
N ALA A 223 10.08 28.05 24.88
CA ALA A 223 10.91 26.86 25.12
C ALA A 223 11.94 27.07 26.25
N ASN A 224 12.52 28.27 26.37
CA ASN A 224 13.50 28.61 27.40
C ASN A 224 12.85 28.69 28.79
N LEU A 225 11.56 29.05 28.85
CA LEU A 225 10.82 29.15 30.09
C LEU A 225 10.44 27.78 30.67
N TYR A 226 10.02 26.83 29.84
CA TYR A 226 9.41 25.58 30.33
C TYR A 226 10.15 24.28 29.97
N ILE A 227 11.01 24.29 28.95
CA ILE A 227 11.52 23.04 28.35
C ILE A 227 13.03 22.90 28.52
N PHE A 228 13.78 23.96 28.22
CA PHE A 228 15.24 23.91 28.12
C PHE A 228 15.93 24.82 29.13
N ASN A 229 17.10 24.41 29.59
CA ASN A 229 17.98 25.24 30.41
C ASN A 229 18.96 26.05 29.53
N SER A 230 19.65 27.02 30.13
CA SER A 230 20.59 27.90 29.44
C SER A 230 21.72 27.16 28.69
N SER A 231 22.25 26.07 29.25
CA SER A 231 23.31 25.29 28.60
C SER A 231 22.83 24.56 27.34
N PHE A 232 21.61 24.01 27.36
CA PHE A 232 21.02 23.42 26.16
C PHE A 232 20.65 24.48 25.13
N MET A 233 20.17 25.65 25.56
CA MET A 233 19.89 26.77 24.67
C MET A 233 21.12 27.26 23.93
N GLU A 234 22.31 27.24 24.56
CA GLU A 234 23.57 27.56 23.88
C GLU A 234 23.83 26.61 22.70
N HIS A 235 23.57 25.31 22.85
CA HIS A 235 23.66 24.35 21.75
C HIS A 235 22.63 24.64 20.65
N ILE A 236 21.37 24.93 21.00
CA ILE A 236 20.34 25.27 20.02
C ILE A 236 20.75 26.50 19.20
N VAL A 237 21.23 27.56 19.87
CA VAL A 237 21.68 28.80 19.23
C VAL A 237 22.86 28.52 18.29
N ASN A 238 23.81 27.68 18.70
CA ASN A 238 24.96 27.31 17.87
C ASN A 238 24.56 26.56 16.59
N TYR A 239 23.50 25.75 16.65
CA TYR A 239 22.97 24.98 15.53
C TYR A 239 21.66 25.55 14.94
N ALA A 240 21.40 26.85 15.13
CA ALA A 240 20.14 27.50 14.73
C ALA A 240 19.78 27.28 13.25
N ALA A 241 20.78 27.16 12.36
CA ALA A 241 20.57 26.88 10.94
C ALA A 241 19.74 25.61 10.68
N ILE A 242 19.88 24.57 11.51
CA ILE A 242 19.10 23.33 11.40
C ILE A 242 17.62 23.61 11.68
N PHE A 243 17.33 24.29 12.79
CA PHE A 243 15.96 24.55 13.24
C PHE A 243 15.21 25.54 12.35
N ILE A 244 15.94 26.43 11.67
CA ILE A 244 15.38 27.34 10.65
C ILE A 244 15.07 26.59 9.35
N ALA A 245 15.96 25.67 8.93
CA ALA A 245 15.81 24.97 7.65
C ALA A 245 14.83 23.80 7.69
N LEU A 246 14.69 23.11 8.83
CA LEU A 246 13.83 21.92 8.97
C LEU A 246 12.36 22.16 8.60
N PRO A 247 11.67 23.22 9.09
CA PRO A 247 10.31 23.53 8.67
C PRO A 247 10.20 23.70 7.15
N VAL A 248 11.13 24.44 6.56
CA VAL A 248 11.14 24.71 5.12
C VAL A 248 11.43 23.44 4.31
N LEU A 249 12.27 22.55 4.82
CA LEU A 249 12.56 21.26 4.20
C LEU A 249 11.31 20.37 4.15
N PHE A 250 10.64 20.17 5.29
CA PHE A 250 9.42 19.37 5.34
C PHE A 250 8.29 19.98 4.52
N LEU A 251 8.17 21.31 4.54
CA LEU A 251 7.20 22.02 3.71
C LEU A 251 7.49 21.86 2.21
N SER A 252 8.78 21.83 1.82
CA SER A 252 9.20 21.56 0.43
C SER A 252 8.86 20.13 0.01
N LEU A 253 9.13 19.14 0.87
CA LEU A 253 8.81 17.73 0.63
C LEU A 253 7.29 17.50 0.55
N PHE A 254 6.54 18.13 1.46
CA PHE A 254 5.08 18.17 1.42
C PHE A 254 4.60 18.72 0.08
N SER A 255 5.07 19.90 -0.32
CA SER A 255 4.67 20.55 -1.57
C SER A 255 4.98 19.69 -2.79
N LYS A 256 6.16 19.07 -2.83
CA LYS A 256 6.58 18.15 -3.88
C LYS A 256 5.62 16.97 -4.03
N SER A 257 5.29 16.31 -2.91
CA SER A 257 4.36 15.18 -2.86
C SER A 257 2.91 15.60 -3.13
N PHE A 258 2.50 16.74 -2.60
CA PHE A 258 1.13 17.22 -2.65
C PHE A 258 0.74 17.72 -4.05
N LEU A 259 1.62 18.54 -4.66
CA LEU A 259 1.43 19.07 -6.01
C LEU A 259 1.80 18.06 -7.10
N GLN A 260 2.35 16.90 -6.75
CA GLN A 260 2.83 15.88 -7.69
C GLN A 260 3.78 16.46 -8.73
N THR A 261 4.77 17.24 -8.28
CA THR A 261 5.66 17.99 -9.17
C THR A 261 6.44 17.10 -10.13
N SER A 262 6.58 15.79 -9.84
CA SER A 262 7.16 14.79 -10.73
C SER A 262 6.52 14.74 -12.13
N GLN A 263 5.26 15.15 -12.26
CA GLN A 263 4.57 15.29 -13.56
C GLN A 263 5.14 16.44 -14.41
N TYR A 264 5.79 17.42 -13.78
CA TYR A 264 6.36 18.60 -14.42
C TYR A 264 7.88 18.62 -14.23
N TYR A 265 8.59 17.94 -15.13
CA TYR A 265 10.04 17.71 -15.05
C TYR A 265 10.86 18.95 -14.63
N LYS A 266 10.65 20.10 -15.29
CA LYS A 266 11.40 21.34 -15.00
C LYS A 266 11.21 21.83 -13.56
N ILE A 267 9.98 21.81 -13.06
CA ILE A 267 9.64 22.24 -11.69
C ILE A 267 10.22 21.27 -10.67
N ASN A 268 10.10 19.97 -10.93
CA ASN A 268 10.66 18.96 -10.05
C ASN A 268 12.18 19.08 -9.94
N LEU A 269 12.86 19.31 -11.07
CA LEU A 269 14.31 19.49 -11.12
C LEU A 269 14.75 20.71 -10.31
N THR A 270 14.16 21.87 -10.55
CA THR A 270 14.51 23.11 -9.84
C THR A 270 14.18 23.02 -8.36
N LEU A 271 13.05 22.41 -7.98
CA LEU A 271 12.72 22.19 -6.57
C LEU A 271 13.74 21.29 -5.87
N ASN A 272 14.23 20.23 -6.54
CA ASN A 272 15.29 19.38 -5.98
C ASN A 272 16.60 20.13 -5.80
N ILE A 273 16.94 21.04 -6.72
CA ILE A 273 18.12 21.91 -6.59
C ILE A 273 17.98 22.81 -5.36
N PHE A 274 16.81 23.45 -5.17
CA PHE A 274 16.54 24.28 -4.00
C PHE A 274 16.60 23.48 -2.68
N ILE A 275 16.05 22.26 -2.65
CA ILE A 275 16.16 21.37 -1.48
C ILE A 275 17.62 20.99 -1.22
N GLY A 276 18.40 20.67 -2.27
CA GLY A 276 19.82 20.39 -2.14
C GLY A 276 20.62 21.57 -1.60
N LEU A 277 20.34 22.78 -2.11
CA LEU A 277 20.94 24.04 -1.63
C LEU A 277 20.57 24.33 -0.18
N LEU A 278 19.32 24.06 0.22
CA LEU A 278 18.87 24.20 1.61
C LEU A 278 19.71 23.31 2.54
N VAL A 279 19.86 22.02 2.22
CA VAL A 279 20.68 21.08 3.01
C VAL A 279 22.16 21.50 3.02
N LEU A 280 22.71 21.89 1.87
CA LEU A 280 24.09 22.37 1.77
C LEU A 280 24.31 23.63 2.62
N SER A 281 23.33 24.54 2.65
CA SER A 281 23.40 25.76 3.46
C SER A 281 23.45 25.46 4.95
N VAL A 282 22.70 24.46 5.43
CA VAL A 282 22.76 24.01 6.82
C VAL A 282 24.16 23.50 7.16
N ILE A 283 24.73 22.62 6.31
CA ILE A 283 26.08 22.11 6.50
C ILE A 283 27.08 23.27 6.55
N PHE A 284 26.98 24.23 5.64
CA PHE A 284 27.85 25.40 5.60
C PHE A 284 27.80 26.21 6.90
N PHE A 285 26.60 26.58 7.39
CA PHE A 285 26.44 27.36 8.61
C PHE A 285 26.78 26.62 9.91
N ILE A 286 26.83 25.28 9.90
CA ILE A 286 27.34 24.51 11.03
C ILE A 286 28.86 24.71 11.20
N PHE A 287 29.61 24.86 10.10
CA PHE A 287 31.07 24.96 10.12
C PHE A 287 31.61 26.39 10.09
N THR A 288 30.79 27.40 9.81
CA THR A 288 31.22 28.80 9.72
C THR A 288 30.31 29.75 10.47
N ASN A 289 30.91 30.65 11.26
CA ASN A 289 30.21 31.73 11.93
C ASN A 289 30.22 33.05 11.14
N TYR A 290 31.05 33.17 10.08
CA TYR A 290 31.32 34.45 9.42
C TYR A 290 30.10 35.02 8.66
N PHE A 291 29.24 34.15 8.15
CA PHE A 291 28.09 34.53 7.33
C PHE A 291 26.74 34.38 8.06
N GLU A 292 26.74 34.21 9.38
CA GLU A 292 25.54 33.90 10.19
C GLU A 292 24.36 34.86 9.96
N LYS A 293 24.64 36.15 9.74
CA LYS A 293 23.61 37.14 9.40
C LYS A 293 22.80 36.81 8.13
N TYR A 294 23.32 35.97 7.24
CA TYR A 294 22.67 35.59 5.97
C TYR A 294 22.02 34.20 6.00
N ARG A 295 21.99 33.50 7.15
CA ARG A 295 21.50 32.11 7.19
C ARG A 295 20.05 31.92 6.73
N ASN A 296 19.23 32.96 6.83
CA ASN A 296 17.82 32.93 6.45
C ASN A 296 17.58 33.12 4.94
N VAL A 297 18.59 33.54 4.17
CA VAL A 297 18.44 33.87 2.74
C VAL A 297 17.97 32.67 1.91
N ILE A 298 18.60 31.50 2.11
CA ILE A 298 18.24 30.28 1.38
C ILE A 298 16.84 29.77 1.79
N PRO A 299 16.52 29.57 3.08
CA PRO A 299 15.15 29.21 3.51
C PRO A 299 14.05 30.10 2.93
N ILE A 300 14.23 31.42 2.96
CA ILE A 300 13.24 32.38 2.44
C ILE A 300 13.11 32.29 0.92
N SER A 301 14.23 32.15 0.22
CA SER A 301 14.22 31.95 -1.23
C SER A 301 13.44 30.69 -1.63
N VAL A 302 13.56 29.62 -0.84
CA VAL A 302 12.77 28.40 -1.02
C VAL A 302 11.29 28.66 -0.76
N MET A 303 10.92 29.35 0.32
CA MET A 303 9.50 29.68 0.60
C MET A 303 8.86 30.51 -0.52
N ILE A 304 9.56 31.52 -1.04
CA ILE A 304 9.11 32.33 -2.17
C ILE A 304 8.95 31.44 -3.42
N TYR A 305 9.91 30.56 -3.67
CA TYR A 305 9.84 29.62 -4.78
C TYR A 305 8.64 28.66 -4.66
N LEU A 306 8.34 28.17 -3.45
CA LEU A 306 7.18 27.30 -3.19
C LEU A 306 5.84 28.00 -3.47
N PHE A 307 5.74 29.31 -3.16
CA PHE A 307 4.60 30.12 -3.57
C PHE A 307 4.46 30.18 -5.11
N PHE A 308 5.56 30.42 -5.83
CA PHE A 308 5.54 30.48 -7.30
C PHE A 308 5.16 29.15 -7.96
N ILE A 309 5.69 28.01 -7.50
CA ILE A 309 5.30 26.70 -8.07
C ILE A 309 3.83 26.38 -7.79
N THR A 310 3.30 26.83 -6.65
CA THR A 310 1.89 26.66 -6.31
C THR A 310 1.02 27.50 -7.24
N LEU A 311 1.38 28.77 -7.43
CA LEU A 311 0.70 29.66 -8.38
C LEU A 311 0.73 29.10 -9.81
N TYR A 312 1.89 28.63 -10.26
CA TYR A 312 2.02 27.99 -11.57
C TYR A 312 1.14 26.73 -11.69
N SER A 313 1.07 25.91 -10.64
CA SER A 313 0.24 24.69 -10.61
C SER A 313 -1.26 25.03 -10.70
N VAL A 314 -1.70 26.13 -10.09
CA VAL A 314 -3.07 26.66 -10.26
C VAL A 314 -3.34 27.06 -11.70
N ILE A 315 -2.41 27.76 -12.35
CA ILE A 315 -2.53 28.16 -13.76
C ILE A 315 -2.62 26.92 -14.68
N LYS A 316 -1.90 25.84 -14.34
CA LYS A 316 -2.01 24.53 -15.02
C LYS A 316 -3.27 23.73 -14.68
N LYS A 317 -4.26 24.36 -14.02
CA LYS A 317 -5.55 23.77 -13.64
C LYS A 317 -5.43 22.55 -12.72
N ASN A 318 -4.35 22.44 -11.94
CA ASN A 318 -4.29 21.44 -10.88
C ASN A 318 -5.33 21.79 -9.80
N SER A 319 -6.37 20.96 -9.67
CA SER A 319 -7.47 21.19 -8.73
C SER A 319 -7.00 21.25 -7.28
N GLN A 320 -5.90 20.56 -6.95
CA GLN A 320 -5.34 20.52 -5.60
C GLN A 320 -4.61 21.80 -5.21
N ALA A 321 -4.01 22.49 -6.19
CA ALA A 321 -3.18 23.67 -5.93
C ALA A 321 -4.00 24.89 -5.47
N LYS A 322 -5.29 24.97 -5.83
CA LYS A 322 -6.15 26.13 -5.53
C LYS A 322 -6.37 26.34 -4.04
N LEU A 323 -6.61 25.26 -3.30
CA LEU A 323 -6.88 25.33 -1.86
C LEU A 323 -5.63 25.73 -1.08
N ILE A 324 -4.48 25.13 -1.41
CA ILE A 324 -3.24 25.41 -0.68
C ILE A 324 -2.68 26.80 -0.99
N LEU A 325 -3.02 27.42 -2.14
CA LEU A 325 -2.54 28.76 -2.49
C LEU A 325 -2.92 29.81 -1.44
N PHE A 326 -4.09 29.67 -0.81
CA PHE A 326 -4.51 30.56 0.26
C PHE A 326 -3.65 30.39 1.52
N GLY A 327 -3.39 29.15 1.94
CA GLY A 327 -2.49 28.86 3.07
C GLY A 327 -1.05 29.35 2.78
N TRP A 328 -0.60 29.21 1.54
CA TRP A 328 0.68 29.74 1.07
C TRP A 328 0.81 31.25 1.20
N ALA A 329 -0.24 32.01 0.88
CA ALA A 329 -0.24 33.46 1.05
C ALA A 329 -0.15 33.86 2.52
N ALA A 330 -0.85 33.15 3.41
CA ALA A 330 -0.81 33.40 4.86
C ALA A 330 0.58 33.14 5.46
N ILE A 331 1.19 31.97 5.19
CA ILE A 331 2.56 31.67 5.65
C ILE A 331 3.55 32.68 5.09
N LEU A 332 3.51 32.94 3.77
CA LEU A 332 4.48 33.81 3.14
C LEU A 332 4.37 35.23 3.71
N PHE A 333 3.16 35.72 3.94
CA PHE A 333 2.94 37.01 4.58
C PHE A 333 3.49 37.04 6.02
N GLY A 334 3.08 36.11 6.88
CA GLY A 334 3.51 36.07 8.28
C GLY A 334 5.02 35.86 8.43
N GLY A 335 5.57 34.84 7.76
CA GLY A 335 6.98 34.47 7.85
C GLY A 335 7.91 35.50 7.19
N LEU A 336 7.54 36.08 6.04
CA LEU A 336 8.35 37.11 5.38
C LEU A 336 8.38 38.38 6.22
N ILE A 337 7.23 38.82 6.77
CA ILE A 337 7.20 40.02 7.60
C ILE A 337 7.97 39.80 8.90
N MET A 338 7.80 38.64 9.55
CA MET A 338 8.58 38.28 10.74
C MET A 338 10.09 38.35 10.48
N TYR A 339 10.55 37.82 9.33
CA TYR A 339 11.95 37.93 8.93
C TYR A 339 12.37 39.37 8.65
N LEU A 340 11.61 40.13 7.84
CA LEU A 340 11.95 41.50 7.48
C LEU A 340 12.03 42.39 8.73
N SER A 341 11.14 42.16 9.69
CA SER A 341 11.14 42.84 10.99
C SER A 341 12.39 42.44 11.78
N SER A 342 12.61 41.14 11.99
CA SER A 342 13.76 40.62 12.75
C SER A 342 15.12 40.94 12.12
N ALA A 343 15.18 41.15 10.80
CA ALA A 343 16.36 41.60 10.08
C ALA A 343 16.61 43.12 10.19
N GLY A 344 15.69 43.86 10.81
CA GLY A 344 15.77 45.32 10.97
C GLY A 344 15.45 46.12 9.71
N ILE A 345 14.82 45.50 8.70
CA ILE A 345 14.46 46.16 7.43
C ILE A 345 13.18 46.98 7.58
N ILE A 346 12.23 46.48 8.38
CA ILE A 346 10.96 47.15 8.69
C ILE A 346 10.78 47.26 10.20
N ASN A 347 10.14 48.33 10.66
CA ASN A 347 9.77 48.52 12.06
C ASN A 347 8.27 48.23 12.25
N VAL A 348 7.86 47.00 11.94
CA VAL A 348 6.50 46.52 12.17
C VAL A 348 6.56 45.42 13.22
N ASP A 349 5.87 45.62 14.34
CA ASP A 349 5.71 44.58 15.35
C ASP A 349 4.38 43.86 15.15
N LEU A 350 4.42 42.69 14.49
CA LEU A 350 3.25 41.83 14.30
C LEU A 350 3.08 40.84 15.47
N SER A 351 4.12 40.63 16.27
CA SER A 351 4.15 39.76 17.46
C SER A 351 3.12 40.20 18.48
N SER A 352 3.04 41.51 18.76
CA SER A 352 2.04 42.09 19.67
C SER A 352 0.59 41.78 19.32
N TYR A 353 0.31 41.40 18.07
CA TYR A 353 -1.05 41.13 17.57
C TYR A 353 -1.31 39.65 17.27
N TYR A 354 -0.38 38.75 17.59
CA TYR A 354 -0.47 37.31 17.35
C TYR A 354 -0.79 36.93 15.88
N VAL A 355 -0.40 37.79 14.93
CA VAL A 355 -0.72 37.61 13.50
C VAL A 355 -0.03 36.37 12.94
N VAL A 356 1.17 36.05 13.44
CA VAL A 356 1.96 34.88 13.03
C VAL A 356 1.27 33.59 13.45
N GLU A 357 0.85 33.51 14.71
CA GLU A 357 0.14 32.36 15.30
C GLU A 357 -1.18 32.10 14.59
N ILE A 358 -1.97 33.17 14.36
CA ILE A 358 -3.23 33.08 13.60
C ILE A 358 -2.96 32.60 12.18
N SER A 359 -1.89 33.09 11.53
CA SER A 359 -1.53 32.67 10.17
C SER A 359 -1.15 31.19 10.11
N PHE A 360 -0.40 30.69 11.09
CA PHE A 360 -0.04 29.27 11.19
C PHE A 360 -1.25 28.37 11.45
N VAL A 361 -2.16 28.76 12.35
CA VAL A 361 -3.39 27.97 12.58
C VAL A 361 -4.28 27.95 11.33
N LEU A 362 -4.48 29.11 10.69
CA LEU A 362 -5.29 29.21 9.48
C LEU A 362 -4.70 28.39 8.33
N GLU A 363 -3.39 28.47 8.12
CA GLU A 363 -2.74 27.62 7.14
C GLU A 363 -2.91 26.14 7.50
N ALA A 364 -2.68 25.76 8.75
CA ALA A 364 -2.74 24.36 9.12
C ALA A 364 -4.14 23.77 8.92
N LEU A 365 -5.19 24.55 9.18
CA LEU A 365 -6.57 24.19 8.84
C LEU A 365 -6.76 24.06 7.33
N VAL A 366 -6.27 25.02 6.54
CA VAL A 366 -6.41 25.01 5.07
C VAL A 366 -5.69 23.81 4.45
N PHE A 367 -4.48 23.48 4.91
CA PHE A 367 -3.72 22.33 4.41
C PHE A 367 -4.37 21.01 4.83
N SER A 368 -4.89 20.91 6.06
CA SER A 368 -5.64 19.74 6.52
C SER A 368 -6.91 19.52 5.67
N VAL A 369 -7.65 20.58 5.33
CA VAL A 369 -8.82 20.51 4.43
C VAL A 369 -8.41 20.13 3.01
N ALA A 370 -7.31 20.69 2.49
CA ALA A 370 -6.80 20.34 1.16
C ALA A 370 -6.40 18.86 1.05
N LEU A 371 -5.78 18.33 2.10
CA LEU A 371 -5.44 16.92 2.25
C LEU A 371 -6.68 16.02 2.32
N ALA A 372 -7.72 16.42 3.06
CA ALA A 372 -9.00 15.70 3.09
C ALA A 372 -9.69 15.68 1.72
N ASN A 373 -9.70 16.82 1.01
CA ASN A 373 -10.28 16.92 -0.33
C ASN A 373 -9.52 16.07 -1.36
N ARG A 374 -8.19 15.96 -1.23
CA ARG A 374 -7.37 15.05 -2.05
C ARG A 374 -7.81 13.60 -1.88
N ILE A 375 -8.00 13.14 -0.64
CA ILE A 375 -8.46 11.76 -0.38
C ILE A 375 -9.84 11.54 -0.98
N LYS A 376 -10.77 12.46 -0.75
CA LYS A 376 -12.12 12.35 -1.30
C LYS A 376 -12.08 12.16 -2.82
N LYS A 377 -11.27 12.96 -3.53
CA LYS A 377 -11.09 12.83 -4.98
C LYS A 377 -10.50 11.46 -5.37
N LEU A 378 -9.45 11.00 -4.68
CA LEU A 378 -8.84 9.69 -4.95
C LEU A 378 -9.80 8.54 -4.69
N GLN A 379 -10.63 8.64 -3.65
CA GLN A 379 -11.67 7.67 -3.34
C GLN A 379 -12.77 7.66 -4.42
N ASP A 380 -13.25 8.83 -4.85
CA ASP A 380 -14.23 8.95 -5.93
C ASP A 380 -13.71 8.37 -7.27
N GLU A 381 -12.42 8.58 -7.58
CA GLU A 381 -11.77 8.00 -8.76
C GLU A 381 -11.64 6.48 -8.65
N LYS A 382 -11.25 5.97 -7.48
CA LYS A 382 -11.17 4.53 -7.21
C LYS A 382 -12.55 3.87 -7.34
N ASP A 383 -13.59 4.47 -6.77
CA ASP A 383 -14.95 3.93 -6.80
C ASP A 383 -15.49 3.88 -8.24
N LYS A 384 -15.21 4.91 -9.06
CA LYS A 384 -15.54 4.90 -10.50
C LYS A 384 -14.86 3.76 -11.25
N ILE A 385 -13.56 3.54 -10.99
CA ILE A 385 -12.80 2.45 -11.62
C ILE A 385 -13.35 1.09 -11.17
N GLN A 386 -13.68 0.94 -9.88
CA GLN A 386 -14.24 -0.29 -9.33
C GLN A 386 -15.61 -0.61 -9.94
N ILE A 387 -16.49 0.38 -10.08
CA ILE A 387 -17.80 0.21 -10.76
C ILE A 387 -17.60 -0.24 -12.21
N LYS A 388 -16.65 0.37 -12.93
CA LYS A 388 -16.33 -0.01 -14.32
C LYS A 388 -15.83 -1.45 -14.40
N LEU A 389 -14.92 -1.86 -13.52
CA LEU A 389 -14.39 -3.23 -13.45
C LEU A 389 -15.50 -4.25 -13.16
N ILE A 390 -16.40 -3.96 -12.23
CA ILE A 390 -17.54 -4.84 -11.92
C ILE A 390 -18.46 -4.99 -13.14
N ALA A 391 -18.72 -3.90 -13.87
CA ALA A 391 -19.52 -3.94 -15.09
C ALA A 391 -18.86 -4.79 -16.20
N GLU A 392 -17.55 -4.63 -16.42
CA GLU A 392 -16.77 -5.44 -17.37
C GLU A 392 -16.75 -6.92 -16.97
N GLN A 393 -16.54 -7.24 -15.69
CA GLN A 393 -16.61 -8.61 -15.18
C GLN A 393 -17.98 -9.25 -15.41
N LYS A 394 -19.06 -8.50 -15.19
CA LYS A 394 -20.42 -8.99 -15.43
C LYS A 394 -20.68 -9.27 -16.91
N ASP A 395 -20.20 -8.43 -17.82
CA ASP A 395 -20.32 -8.66 -19.27
C ASP A 395 -19.54 -9.90 -19.71
N ILE A 396 -18.32 -10.09 -19.19
CA ILE A 396 -17.53 -11.30 -19.42
C ILE A 396 -18.25 -12.54 -18.88
N GLN A 397 -18.84 -12.46 -17.68
CA GLN A 397 -19.59 -13.57 -17.10
C GLN A 397 -20.80 -13.96 -17.95
N ILE A 398 -21.55 -12.98 -18.48
CA ILE A 398 -22.68 -13.23 -19.38
C ILE A 398 -22.20 -13.91 -20.67
N LYS A 399 -21.14 -13.39 -21.29
CA LYS A 399 -20.55 -14.00 -22.50
C LYS A 399 -20.07 -15.43 -22.25
N LEU A 400 -19.42 -15.67 -21.12
CA LEU A 400 -18.94 -17.00 -20.74
C LEU A 400 -20.11 -17.96 -20.50
N ASN A 401 -21.14 -17.55 -19.76
CA ASN A 401 -22.32 -18.36 -19.52
C ASN A 401 -23.04 -18.71 -20.84
N ASN A 402 -23.18 -17.74 -21.75
CA ASN A 402 -23.77 -17.99 -23.07
C ASN A 402 -22.91 -18.95 -23.91
N LEU A 403 -21.58 -18.79 -23.88
CA LEU A 403 -20.66 -19.69 -24.58
C LEU A 403 -20.71 -21.11 -24.02
N VAL A 404 -20.69 -21.25 -22.69
CA VAL A 404 -20.82 -22.55 -22.01
C VAL A 404 -22.16 -23.17 -22.38
N SER A 405 -23.28 -22.44 -22.26
CA SER A 405 -24.61 -22.94 -22.64
C SER A 405 -24.65 -23.41 -24.10
N THR A 406 -24.05 -22.65 -25.02
CA THR A 406 -23.99 -23.02 -26.45
C THR A 406 -23.14 -24.27 -26.66
N LYS A 407 -21.98 -24.37 -26.00
CA LYS A 407 -21.10 -25.55 -26.08
C LYS A 407 -21.76 -26.79 -25.49
N THR A 408 -22.42 -26.66 -24.34
CA THR A 408 -23.17 -27.75 -23.70
C THR A 408 -24.30 -28.23 -24.60
N ASN A 409 -25.07 -27.31 -25.21
CA ASN A 409 -26.13 -27.68 -26.14
C ASN A 409 -25.59 -28.39 -27.38
N ASN A 410 -24.50 -27.89 -27.98
CA ASN A 410 -23.88 -28.55 -29.14
C ASN A 410 -23.31 -29.93 -28.79
N LEU A 411 -22.76 -30.09 -27.58
CA LEU A 411 -22.27 -31.38 -27.11
C LEU A 411 -23.40 -32.38 -26.92
N GLN A 412 -24.54 -31.92 -26.38
CA GLN A 412 -25.75 -32.73 -26.21
C GLN A 412 -26.26 -33.22 -27.58
N ILE A 413 -26.38 -32.32 -28.57
CA ILE A 413 -26.79 -32.68 -29.93
C ILE A 413 -25.82 -33.70 -30.54
N ALA A 414 -24.51 -33.46 -30.44
CA ALA A 414 -23.51 -34.39 -30.98
C ALA A 414 -23.55 -35.77 -30.30
N LEU A 415 -23.93 -35.82 -29.01
CA LEU A 415 -24.10 -37.07 -28.27
C LEU A 415 -25.33 -37.84 -28.75
N GLU A 416 -26.46 -37.16 -28.92
CA GLU A 416 -27.70 -37.73 -29.48
C GLU A 416 -27.50 -38.24 -30.91
N GLU A 417 -26.82 -37.47 -31.77
CA GLU A 417 -26.48 -37.90 -33.13
C GLU A 417 -25.61 -39.16 -33.13
N LYS A 418 -24.62 -39.23 -32.23
CA LYS A 418 -23.76 -40.41 -32.09
C LYS A 418 -24.56 -41.65 -31.67
N GLU A 419 -25.49 -41.51 -30.72
CA GLU A 419 -26.35 -42.61 -30.27
C GLU A 419 -27.24 -43.15 -31.40
N ILE A 420 -27.87 -42.24 -32.17
CA ILE A 420 -28.69 -42.60 -33.33
C ILE A 420 -27.86 -43.33 -34.39
N LEU A 421 -26.66 -42.82 -34.69
CA LEU A 421 -25.76 -43.44 -35.67
C LEU A 421 -25.32 -44.85 -35.25
N LEU A 422 -25.01 -45.06 -33.97
CA LEU A 422 -24.66 -46.38 -33.44
C LEU A 422 -25.83 -47.36 -33.57
N LYS A 423 -27.05 -46.91 -33.27
CA LYS A 423 -28.26 -47.73 -33.43
C LYS A 423 -28.51 -48.12 -34.89
N GLU A 424 -28.37 -47.19 -35.82
CA GLU A 424 -28.51 -47.44 -37.25
C GLU A 424 -27.43 -48.41 -37.77
N LEU A 425 -26.17 -48.27 -37.33
CA LEU A 425 -25.10 -49.21 -37.67
C LEU A 425 -25.45 -50.63 -37.22
N ASN A 426 -25.92 -50.80 -35.99
CA ASN A 426 -26.30 -52.11 -35.46
C ASN A 426 -27.44 -52.75 -36.28
N HIS A 427 -28.46 -51.97 -36.64
CA HIS A 427 -29.54 -52.42 -37.52
C HIS A 427 -29.02 -52.84 -38.91
N ARG A 428 -28.09 -52.07 -39.50
CA ARG A 428 -27.50 -52.41 -40.80
C ARG A 428 -26.66 -53.68 -40.76
N VAL A 429 -25.88 -53.89 -39.70
CA VAL A 429 -25.10 -55.13 -39.54
C VAL A 429 -26.04 -56.34 -39.52
N LYS A 430 -27.15 -56.27 -38.76
CA LYS A 430 -28.19 -57.31 -38.75
C LYS A 430 -28.77 -57.56 -40.15
N ASN A 431 -29.17 -56.49 -40.85
CA ASN A 431 -29.75 -56.60 -42.20
C ASN A 431 -28.74 -57.20 -43.21
N ASN A 432 -27.46 -56.84 -43.12
CA ASN A 432 -26.42 -57.37 -43.98
C ASN A 432 -26.23 -58.89 -43.74
N MET A 433 -26.19 -59.33 -42.48
CA MET A 433 -26.12 -60.76 -42.15
C MET A 433 -27.34 -61.53 -42.70
N GLN A 434 -28.55 -60.98 -42.56
CA GLN A 434 -29.77 -61.57 -43.11
C GLN A 434 -29.75 -61.68 -44.64
N THR A 435 -29.20 -60.68 -45.32
CA THR A 435 -29.04 -60.69 -46.79
C THR A 435 -28.08 -61.79 -47.22
N ILE A 436 -26.94 -61.94 -46.54
CA ILE A 436 -25.98 -63.01 -46.81
C ILE A 436 -26.63 -64.38 -46.60
N ILE A 437 -27.39 -64.57 -45.52
CA ILE A 437 -28.16 -65.79 -45.26
C ILE A 437 -29.13 -66.09 -46.42
N SER A 438 -29.84 -65.07 -46.92
CA SER A 438 -30.78 -65.24 -48.03
C SER A 438 -30.08 -65.62 -49.34
N LEU A 439 -28.93 -65.01 -49.66
CA LEU A 439 -28.15 -65.35 -50.86
C LEU A 439 -27.62 -66.78 -50.80
N ILE A 440 -27.16 -67.20 -49.62
CA ILE A 440 -26.71 -68.58 -49.40
C ILE A 440 -27.88 -69.54 -49.59
N ARG A 441 -29.07 -69.26 -49.02
CA ARG A 441 -30.28 -70.08 -49.24
C ARG A 441 -30.59 -70.25 -50.73
N LEU A 442 -30.63 -69.15 -51.48
CA LEU A 442 -30.92 -69.18 -52.92
C LEU A 442 -29.90 -70.01 -53.71
N GLN A 443 -28.61 -69.88 -53.42
CA GLN A 443 -27.59 -70.73 -54.09
C GLN A 443 -27.67 -72.19 -53.66
N ASN A 444 -28.05 -72.47 -52.42
CA ASN A 444 -28.21 -73.82 -51.89
C ASN A 444 -29.35 -74.58 -52.60
N ASP A 445 -30.42 -73.86 -52.97
CA ASP A 445 -31.57 -74.44 -53.68
C ASP A 445 -31.26 -74.81 -55.15
N GLU A 446 -30.20 -74.24 -55.74
CA GLU A 446 -29.80 -74.46 -57.14
C GLU A 446 -28.74 -75.55 -57.34
N ILE A 447 -28.16 -76.08 -56.25
CA ILE A 447 -27.05 -77.05 -56.28
C ILE A 447 -27.57 -78.47 -56.04
N ASN A 448 -27.23 -79.40 -56.94
CA ASN A 448 -27.64 -80.82 -56.85
C ASN A 448 -26.63 -81.72 -56.11
N ASP A 449 -25.52 -81.16 -55.64
CA ASP A 449 -24.49 -81.88 -54.89
C ASP A 449 -24.79 -81.85 -53.38
N SER A 450 -25.11 -83.02 -52.83
CA SER A 450 -25.43 -83.19 -51.42
C SER A 450 -24.31 -82.78 -50.45
N GLU A 451 -23.05 -82.84 -50.86
CA GLU A 451 -21.91 -82.45 -50.02
C GLU A 451 -21.77 -80.91 -49.97
N ILE A 452 -21.94 -80.24 -51.12
CA ILE A 452 -21.93 -78.78 -51.21
C ILE A 452 -23.12 -78.17 -50.46
N ASN A 453 -24.31 -78.76 -50.58
CA ASN A 453 -25.49 -78.25 -49.86
C ASN A 453 -25.33 -78.36 -48.34
N ARG A 454 -24.72 -79.44 -47.87
CA ARG A 454 -24.40 -79.60 -46.45
C ARG A 454 -23.40 -78.54 -45.96
N LEU A 455 -22.41 -78.19 -46.79
CA LEU A 455 -21.43 -77.16 -46.47
C LEU A 455 -22.07 -75.76 -46.43
N LEU A 456 -22.90 -75.40 -47.42
CA LEU A 456 -23.60 -74.11 -47.47
C LEU A 456 -24.60 -73.95 -46.32
N THR A 457 -25.35 -75.01 -46.00
CA THR A 457 -26.25 -75.03 -44.83
C THR A 457 -25.47 -74.81 -43.52
N THR A 458 -24.25 -75.35 -43.45
CA THR A 458 -23.36 -75.13 -42.29
C THR A 458 -22.93 -73.66 -42.20
N ILE A 459 -22.54 -73.04 -43.31
CA ILE A 459 -22.18 -71.61 -43.36
C ILE A 459 -23.39 -70.73 -42.97
N GLN A 460 -24.57 -71.07 -43.48
CA GLN A 460 -25.80 -70.36 -43.18
C GLN A 460 -26.13 -70.38 -41.68
N ASN A 461 -26.10 -71.55 -41.05
CA ASN A 461 -26.40 -71.67 -39.62
C ASN A 461 -25.41 -70.86 -38.77
N ARG A 462 -24.15 -70.75 -39.20
CA ARG A 462 -23.12 -69.95 -38.53
C ARG A 462 -23.38 -68.45 -38.64
N ILE A 463 -23.73 -67.96 -39.82
CA ILE A 463 -24.06 -66.54 -40.01
C ILE A 463 -25.35 -66.19 -39.25
N SER A 464 -26.30 -67.13 -39.17
CA SER A 464 -27.50 -66.97 -38.35
C SER A 464 -27.18 -66.87 -36.86
N ALA A 465 -26.32 -67.75 -36.34
CA ALA A 465 -25.86 -67.68 -34.95
C ALA A 465 -25.12 -66.36 -34.68
N MET A 466 -24.23 -65.93 -35.58
CA MET A 466 -23.53 -64.64 -35.47
C MET A 466 -24.50 -63.45 -35.46
N SER A 467 -25.53 -63.48 -36.30
CA SER A 467 -26.56 -62.44 -36.33
C SER A 467 -27.36 -62.39 -35.03
N HIS A 468 -27.68 -63.54 -34.44
CA HIS A 468 -28.46 -63.62 -33.20
C HIS A 468 -27.63 -63.18 -31.99
N LEU A 469 -26.38 -63.63 -31.92
CA LEU A 469 -25.43 -63.18 -30.88
C LEU A 469 -25.16 -61.69 -30.98
N HIS A 470 -24.98 -61.13 -32.18
CA HIS A 470 -24.84 -59.68 -32.36
C HIS A 470 -26.09 -58.93 -31.90
N GLU A 471 -27.29 -59.47 -32.13
CA GLU A 471 -28.53 -58.86 -31.66
C GLU A 471 -28.65 -58.87 -30.12
N LEU A 472 -28.33 -60.00 -29.47
CA LEU A 472 -28.37 -60.15 -28.02
C LEU A 472 -27.48 -59.13 -27.29
N LEU A 473 -26.34 -58.78 -27.88
CA LEU A 473 -25.37 -57.85 -27.26
C LEU A 473 -25.73 -56.37 -27.41
N TYR A 474 -26.48 -56.02 -28.46
CA TYR A 474 -26.83 -54.62 -28.77
C TYR A 474 -28.32 -54.29 -28.50
N GLN A 475 -29.09 -55.22 -27.93
CA GLN A 475 -30.48 -54.99 -27.48
C GLN A 475 -30.57 -54.28 -26.12
N LYS A 476 -29.55 -54.36 -25.26
CA LYS A 476 -29.47 -53.57 -24.02
C LYS A 476 -28.64 -52.32 -24.32
N ASP A 477 -29.32 -51.19 -24.54
CA ASP A 477 -28.69 -49.87 -24.63
C ASP A 477 -27.76 -49.70 -23.42
N THR A 478 -26.48 -49.36 -23.63
CA THR A 478 -25.46 -49.03 -22.60
C THR A 478 -24.81 -50.16 -21.77
N ILE A 479 -24.25 -51.21 -22.39
CA ILE A 479 -23.35 -52.13 -21.65
C ILE A 479 -22.01 -52.31 -22.38
N THR A 480 -20.95 -51.68 -21.84
CA THR A 480 -19.55 -51.82 -22.29
C THR A 480 -18.96 -53.19 -21.94
N PHE A 481 -19.50 -53.86 -20.92
CA PHE A 481 -19.03 -55.14 -20.39
C PHE A 481 -20.18 -56.12 -20.14
N ILE A 482 -20.15 -57.25 -20.85
CA ILE A 482 -21.17 -58.30 -20.80
C ILE A 482 -20.81 -59.31 -19.72
N ASP A 483 -21.81 -59.71 -18.94
CA ASP A 483 -21.70 -60.87 -18.05
C ASP A 483 -21.59 -62.14 -18.91
N ALA A 484 -20.42 -62.79 -18.87
CA ALA A 484 -20.16 -63.95 -19.71
C ALA A 484 -21.01 -65.16 -19.29
N ASN A 485 -21.45 -65.23 -18.04
CA ASN A 485 -22.30 -66.32 -17.55
C ASN A 485 -23.69 -66.24 -18.17
N GLU A 486 -24.37 -65.08 -18.05
CA GLU A 486 -25.71 -64.88 -18.67
C GLU A 486 -25.64 -65.09 -20.19
N TYR A 487 -24.54 -64.65 -20.81
CA TYR A 487 -24.37 -64.75 -22.25
C TYR A 487 -24.12 -66.18 -22.74
N PHE A 488 -23.20 -66.93 -22.12
CA PHE A 488 -22.92 -68.31 -22.52
C PHE A 488 -24.05 -69.27 -22.14
N GLU A 489 -24.77 -69.03 -21.04
CA GLU A 489 -25.95 -69.81 -20.66
C GLU A 489 -26.99 -69.82 -21.79
N ARG A 490 -27.23 -68.67 -22.42
CA ARG A 490 -28.13 -68.57 -23.59
C ARG A 490 -27.62 -69.39 -24.78
N ILE A 491 -26.32 -69.30 -25.09
CA ILE A 491 -25.69 -70.07 -26.18
C ILE A 491 -25.85 -71.58 -25.94
N ILE A 492 -25.54 -72.02 -24.72
CA ILE A 492 -25.64 -73.43 -24.32
C ILE A 492 -27.08 -73.90 -24.45
N PHE A 493 -28.04 -73.12 -23.95
CA PHE A 493 -29.46 -73.44 -24.03
C PHE A 493 -29.95 -73.58 -25.48
N GLU A 494 -29.62 -72.63 -26.36
CA GLU A 494 -30.02 -72.68 -27.78
C GLU A 494 -29.46 -73.91 -28.52
N ILE A 495 -28.21 -74.27 -28.24
CA ILE A 495 -27.58 -75.46 -28.84
C ILE A 495 -28.18 -76.74 -28.28
N GLN A 496 -28.38 -76.85 -26.96
CA GLN A 496 -29.01 -78.02 -26.35
C GLN A 496 -30.41 -78.29 -26.90
N GLN A 497 -31.22 -77.25 -27.11
CA GLN A 497 -32.56 -77.39 -27.72
C GLN A 497 -32.52 -77.85 -29.19
N SER A 498 -31.40 -77.62 -29.88
CA SER A 498 -31.26 -77.94 -31.31
C SER A 498 -30.88 -79.40 -31.58
N PHE A 499 -30.48 -80.18 -30.56
CA PHE A 499 -30.05 -81.57 -30.69
C PHE A 499 -30.78 -82.48 -29.70
N GLU A 500 -31.47 -83.51 -30.19
CA GLU A 500 -32.10 -84.54 -29.36
C GLU A 500 -31.08 -85.60 -28.92
N ASN A 501 -30.17 -85.25 -28.00
CA ASN A 501 -29.12 -86.14 -27.48
C ASN A 501 -29.08 -86.14 -25.95
N ASN A 502 -28.59 -87.23 -25.33
CA ASN A 502 -28.44 -87.36 -23.89
C ASN A 502 -27.09 -86.80 -23.39
N ILE A 503 -26.80 -85.53 -23.71
CA ILE A 503 -25.52 -84.86 -23.40
C ILE A 503 -25.74 -83.80 -22.32
N GLU A 504 -25.02 -83.94 -21.21
CA GLU A 504 -25.02 -82.97 -20.11
C GLU A 504 -23.92 -81.92 -20.33
N VAL A 505 -24.26 -80.64 -20.14
CA VAL A 505 -23.31 -79.53 -20.25
C VAL A 505 -23.13 -78.90 -18.88
N GLU A 506 -21.97 -79.14 -18.28
CA GLU A 506 -21.56 -78.52 -17.03
C GLU A 506 -20.75 -77.26 -17.34
N TYR A 507 -21.05 -76.14 -16.68
CA TYR A 507 -20.32 -74.91 -16.88
C TYR A 507 -20.09 -74.13 -15.58
N ASN A 508 -18.90 -73.53 -15.48
CA ASN A 508 -18.52 -72.63 -14.39
C ASN A 508 -17.88 -71.38 -14.99
N ILE A 509 -18.67 -70.31 -15.07
CA ILE A 509 -18.33 -69.09 -15.78
C ILE A 509 -18.42 -67.93 -14.80
N ASN A 510 -17.30 -67.23 -14.60
CA ASN A 510 -17.22 -66.15 -13.63
C ASN A 510 -16.26 -65.05 -14.10
N CYS A 511 -16.69 -64.28 -15.10
CA CYS A 511 -16.02 -63.08 -15.57
C CYS A 511 -16.93 -62.22 -16.46
N THR A 512 -16.48 -61.01 -16.74
CA THR A 512 -17.12 -60.09 -17.70
C THR A 512 -16.23 -59.91 -18.92
N LEU A 513 -16.83 -59.74 -20.09
CA LEU A 513 -16.14 -59.50 -21.36
C LEU A 513 -16.49 -58.15 -21.94
N SER A 514 -15.58 -57.51 -22.67
CA SER A 514 -15.96 -56.38 -23.54
C SER A 514 -16.98 -56.83 -24.61
N SER A 515 -17.79 -55.92 -25.13
CA SER A 515 -18.76 -56.22 -26.20
C SER A 515 -18.13 -56.91 -27.40
N GLU A 516 -16.92 -56.47 -27.78
CA GLU A 516 -16.18 -57.05 -28.90
C GLU A 516 -15.65 -58.45 -28.56
N SER A 517 -15.02 -58.64 -27.41
CA SER A 517 -14.50 -59.94 -26.98
C SER A 517 -15.63 -60.98 -26.79
N ALA A 518 -16.79 -60.56 -26.29
CA ALA A 518 -17.95 -61.43 -26.12
C ALA A 518 -18.48 -61.99 -27.45
N ILE A 519 -18.48 -61.20 -28.53
CA ILE A 519 -18.86 -61.70 -29.86
C ILE A 519 -17.93 -62.84 -30.26
N TYR A 520 -16.61 -62.61 -30.21
CA TYR A 520 -15.64 -63.60 -30.65
C TYR A 520 -15.62 -64.85 -29.76
N CYS A 521 -15.63 -64.67 -28.43
CA CYS A 521 -15.69 -65.79 -27.49
C CYS A 521 -16.98 -66.59 -27.63
N GLY A 522 -18.13 -65.93 -27.76
CA GLY A 522 -19.42 -66.60 -27.96
C GLY A 522 -19.46 -67.43 -29.24
N LEU A 523 -18.91 -66.92 -30.33
CA LEU A 523 -18.78 -67.68 -31.58
C LEU A 523 -17.86 -68.90 -31.44
N VAL A 524 -16.74 -68.76 -30.73
CA VAL A 524 -15.83 -69.88 -30.46
C VAL A 524 -16.52 -70.96 -29.62
N VAL A 525 -17.20 -70.58 -28.54
CA VAL A 525 -17.95 -71.52 -27.69
C VAL A 525 -19.07 -72.20 -28.46
N ASN A 526 -19.82 -71.45 -29.27
CA ASN A 526 -20.87 -71.99 -30.12
C ASN A 526 -20.36 -73.05 -31.10
N GLU A 527 -19.20 -72.82 -31.72
CA GLU A 527 -18.57 -73.80 -32.62
C GLU A 527 -18.05 -75.04 -31.88
N LEU A 528 -17.43 -74.87 -30.71
CA LEU A 528 -16.96 -75.98 -29.89
C LEU A 528 -18.12 -76.87 -29.45
N LEU A 529 -19.17 -76.26 -28.90
CA LEU A 529 -20.42 -76.95 -28.56
C LEU A 529 -21.01 -77.69 -29.76
N THR A 530 -21.20 -77.00 -30.88
CA THR A 530 -21.76 -77.61 -32.10
C THR A 530 -20.94 -78.81 -32.58
N ASN A 531 -19.61 -78.72 -32.51
CA ASN A 531 -18.73 -79.83 -32.90
C ASN A 531 -18.91 -81.03 -31.96
N SER A 532 -18.96 -80.81 -30.64
CA SER A 532 -19.15 -81.91 -29.69
C SER A 532 -20.53 -82.56 -29.84
N PHE A 533 -21.61 -81.78 -29.95
CA PHE A 533 -22.97 -82.31 -30.14
C PHE A 533 -23.13 -83.11 -31.44
N LYS A 534 -22.44 -82.73 -32.53
CA LYS A 534 -22.53 -83.43 -33.83
C LYS A 534 -21.58 -84.60 -33.99
N HIS A 535 -20.41 -84.56 -33.34
CA HIS A 535 -19.30 -85.44 -33.70
C HIS A 535 -18.66 -86.18 -32.53
N ALA A 536 -18.72 -85.66 -31.30
CA ALA A 536 -18.01 -86.26 -30.18
C ALA A 536 -18.69 -87.55 -29.66
N PHE A 537 -20.03 -87.62 -29.74
CA PHE A 537 -20.83 -88.71 -29.19
C PHE A 537 -21.67 -89.43 -30.26
N ASN A 538 -21.89 -90.73 -30.10
CA ASN A 538 -22.86 -91.47 -30.92
C ASN A 538 -24.30 -91.23 -30.42
N LYS A 539 -25.32 -91.50 -31.25
CA LYS A 539 -26.73 -91.12 -30.99
C LYS A 539 -27.33 -91.63 -29.67
N ASP A 540 -26.76 -92.69 -29.06
CA ASP A 540 -27.29 -93.33 -27.86
C ASP A 540 -26.30 -93.30 -26.66
N GLU A 541 -25.20 -92.56 -26.77
CA GLU A 541 -24.19 -92.42 -25.70
C GLU A 541 -24.49 -91.21 -24.82
N ALA A 542 -24.38 -91.40 -23.50
CA ALA A 542 -24.36 -90.29 -22.56
C ALA A 542 -22.99 -89.59 -22.63
N GLY A 543 -23.01 -88.26 -22.76
CA GLY A 543 -21.81 -87.43 -22.89
C GLY A 543 -21.80 -86.30 -21.89
N ILE A 544 -20.61 -85.84 -21.49
CA ILE A 544 -20.40 -84.68 -20.62
C ILE A 544 -19.52 -83.69 -21.35
N ILE A 545 -19.99 -82.44 -21.42
CA ILE A 545 -19.21 -81.29 -21.87
C ILE A 545 -18.98 -80.38 -20.66
N SER A 546 -17.73 -79.99 -20.41
CA SER A 546 -17.35 -79.07 -19.35
C SER A 546 -16.82 -77.77 -19.93
N ILE A 547 -17.37 -76.64 -19.48
CA ILE A 547 -16.91 -75.30 -19.86
C ILE A 547 -16.51 -74.53 -18.61
N SER A 548 -15.24 -74.13 -18.50
CA SER A 548 -14.75 -73.28 -17.43
C SER A 548 -14.24 -71.97 -18.04
N PHE A 549 -14.76 -70.85 -17.55
CA PHE A 549 -14.34 -69.54 -18.03
C PHE A 549 -14.16 -68.56 -16.87
N PHE A 550 -12.93 -68.11 -16.65
CA PHE A 550 -12.59 -67.23 -15.55
C PHE A 550 -11.47 -66.25 -15.93
N LYS A 551 -11.40 -65.16 -15.18
CA LYS A 551 -10.29 -64.20 -15.27
C LYS A 551 -9.38 -64.37 -14.07
N LYS A 552 -8.06 -64.44 -14.30
CA LYS A 552 -7.05 -64.43 -13.24
C LYS A 552 -6.02 -63.36 -13.57
N ASP A 553 -5.85 -62.42 -12.65
CA ASP A 553 -5.08 -61.19 -12.86
C ASP A 553 -5.62 -60.39 -14.07
N GLU A 554 -4.84 -60.22 -15.15
CA GLU A 554 -5.26 -59.56 -16.40
C GLU A 554 -5.43 -60.55 -17.58
N GLU A 555 -5.47 -61.85 -17.29
CA GLU A 555 -5.60 -62.89 -18.31
C GLU A 555 -6.93 -63.64 -18.18
N TYR A 556 -7.58 -63.87 -19.32
CA TYR A 556 -8.75 -64.71 -19.44
C TYR A 556 -8.34 -66.14 -19.77
N TYR A 557 -9.04 -67.09 -19.16
CA TYR A 557 -8.83 -68.52 -19.33
C TYR A 557 -10.15 -69.17 -19.70
N LEU A 558 -10.30 -69.57 -20.97
CA LEU A 558 -11.42 -70.36 -21.47
C LEU A 558 -10.96 -71.80 -21.70
N ILE A 559 -11.52 -72.71 -20.92
CA ILE A 559 -11.22 -74.14 -20.98
C ILE A 559 -12.51 -74.87 -21.34
N TYR A 560 -12.50 -75.53 -22.50
CA TYR A 560 -13.58 -76.37 -22.98
C TYR A 560 -13.10 -77.82 -23.04
N SER A 561 -13.91 -78.77 -22.58
CA SER A 561 -13.59 -80.20 -22.69
C SER A 561 -14.83 -81.02 -22.95
N ASP A 562 -14.72 -82.04 -23.81
CA ASP A 562 -15.70 -83.13 -23.91
C ASP A 562 -15.03 -84.49 -23.63
N ASN A 563 -15.82 -85.47 -23.19
CA ASN A 563 -15.38 -86.85 -22.96
C ASN A 563 -15.76 -87.80 -24.12
N GLY A 564 -15.87 -87.27 -25.35
CA GLY A 564 -16.23 -88.06 -26.52
C GLY A 564 -15.06 -88.85 -27.11
N LYS A 565 -15.23 -89.35 -28.34
CA LYS A 565 -14.24 -90.19 -29.02
C LYS A 565 -12.95 -89.49 -29.45
N GLY A 566 -12.83 -88.17 -29.26
CA GLY A 566 -11.73 -87.36 -29.77
C GLY A 566 -11.67 -87.32 -31.31
N TYR A 567 -10.60 -86.75 -31.84
CA TYR A 567 -10.27 -86.77 -33.27
C TYR A 567 -8.76 -86.95 -33.53
N ASP A 568 -8.38 -87.57 -34.64
CA ASP A 568 -6.98 -87.73 -35.04
C ASP A 568 -6.44 -86.42 -35.68
N PRO A 569 -5.46 -85.74 -35.05
CA PRO A 569 -4.90 -84.50 -35.57
C PRO A 569 -4.04 -84.68 -36.85
N THR A 570 -3.66 -85.91 -37.21
CA THR A 570 -2.86 -86.20 -38.42
C THR A 570 -3.68 -86.29 -39.70
N ILE A 571 -4.99 -86.52 -39.59
CA ILE A 571 -5.92 -86.50 -40.73
C ILE A 571 -6.18 -85.05 -41.13
N LYS A 572 -5.46 -84.54 -42.14
CA LYS A 572 -5.70 -83.21 -42.74
C LYS A 572 -7.05 -83.16 -43.48
N LYS A 573 -8.14 -83.03 -42.72
CA LYS A 573 -9.34 -82.31 -43.16
C LYS A 573 -9.42 -81.05 -42.31
N SER A 574 -8.90 -79.95 -42.83
CA SER A 574 -9.08 -78.62 -42.23
C SER A 574 -10.56 -78.26 -42.30
N SER A 575 -11.34 -78.72 -41.33
CA SER A 575 -12.76 -78.43 -41.24
C SER A 575 -12.92 -76.93 -41.04
N LEU A 576 -13.90 -76.34 -41.70
CA LEU A 576 -14.14 -74.90 -41.65
C LEU A 576 -14.38 -74.40 -40.21
N GLY A 577 -14.85 -75.26 -39.29
CA GLY A 577 -15.03 -74.93 -37.87
C GLY A 577 -13.71 -74.72 -37.13
N LEU A 578 -12.73 -75.59 -37.33
CA LEU A 578 -11.40 -75.43 -36.73
C LEU A 578 -10.70 -74.19 -37.26
N ILE A 579 -10.80 -73.90 -38.57
CA ILE A 579 -10.26 -72.66 -39.15
C ILE A 579 -10.90 -71.42 -38.51
N LEU A 580 -12.22 -71.46 -38.24
CA LEU A 580 -12.93 -70.36 -37.60
C LEU A 580 -12.47 -70.17 -36.15
N ILE A 581 -12.39 -71.24 -35.36
CA ILE A 581 -11.88 -71.22 -33.99
C ILE A 581 -10.45 -70.66 -33.97
N GLU A 582 -9.56 -71.16 -34.82
CA GLU A 582 -8.19 -70.65 -34.92
C GLU A 582 -8.13 -69.17 -35.32
N THR A 583 -8.95 -68.75 -36.28
CA THR A 583 -8.96 -67.37 -36.79
C THR A 583 -9.48 -66.39 -35.73
N LEU A 584 -10.62 -66.68 -35.10
CA LEU A 584 -11.20 -65.83 -34.06
C LEU A 584 -10.27 -65.75 -32.85
N THR A 585 -9.72 -66.88 -32.44
CA THR A 585 -8.84 -66.98 -31.27
C THR A 585 -7.51 -66.27 -31.53
N LYS A 586 -6.78 -66.61 -32.60
CA LYS A 586 -5.43 -66.07 -32.85
C LYS A 586 -5.43 -64.66 -33.44
N LYS A 587 -6.41 -64.29 -34.27
CA LYS A 587 -6.41 -62.97 -34.95
C LYS A 587 -7.24 -61.91 -34.26
N GLN A 588 -8.43 -62.27 -33.74
CA GLN A 588 -9.33 -61.29 -33.13
C GLN A 588 -9.07 -61.13 -31.64
N LEU A 589 -9.12 -62.25 -30.88
CA LEU A 589 -8.79 -62.25 -29.45
C LEU A 589 -7.29 -62.17 -29.16
N LYS A 590 -6.44 -62.37 -30.18
CA LYS A 590 -4.97 -62.45 -30.05
C LYS A 590 -4.53 -63.44 -28.96
N ALA A 591 -5.28 -64.51 -28.82
CA ALA A 591 -5.16 -65.50 -27.78
C ALA A 591 -4.21 -66.64 -28.18
N GLN A 592 -3.60 -67.26 -27.18
CA GLN A 592 -2.94 -68.55 -27.34
C GLN A 592 -4.00 -69.65 -27.35
N LEU A 593 -3.89 -70.58 -28.29
CA LEU A 593 -4.82 -71.69 -28.50
C LEU A 593 -4.05 -73.00 -28.40
N ASN A 594 -4.48 -73.86 -27.49
CA ASN A 594 -3.96 -75.22 -27.33
C ASN A 594 -5.12 -76.22 -27.45
N ILE A 595 -5.00 -77.22 -28.33
CA ILE A 595 -6.01 -78.26 -28.56
C ILE A 595 -5.37 -79.61 -28.32
N ILE A 596 -5.95 -80.38 -27.41
CA ILE A 596 -5.50 -81.72 -27.00
C ILE A 596 -6.63 -82.70 -27.30
N SER A 597 -6.30 -83.82 -27.94
CA SER A 597 -7.27 -84.82 -28.39
C SER A 597 -6.85 -86.21 -27.93
N ASN A 598 -7.08 -86.51 -26.64
CA ASN A 598 -6.76 -87.78 -25.99
C ASN A 598 -7.96 -88.18 -25.12
N ASP A 599 -8.70 -89.24 -25.48
CA ASP A 599 -9.94 -89.68 -24.80
C ASP A 599 -10.97 -88.56 -24.60
N GLY A 600 -11.21 -87.79 -25.68
CA GLY A 600 -12.02 -86.57 -25.69
C GLY A 600 -11.31 -85.42 -26.40
N VAL A 601 -11.96 -84.25 -26.48
CA VAL A 601 -11.33 -83.02 -26.97
C VAL A 601 -11.26 -82.00 -25.85
N LYS A 602 -10.06 -81.48 -25.56
CA LYS A 602 -9.82 -80.37 -24.64
C LYS A 602 -9.22 -79.19 -25.39
N VAL A 603 -9.84 -78.02 -25.23
CA VAL A 603 -9.41 -76.76 -25.84
C VAL A 603 -9.14 -75.74 -24.74
N GLU A 604 -7.94 -75.18 -24.75
CA GLU A 604 -7.49 -74.16 -23.80
C GLU A 604 -7.15 -72.89 -24.57
N ILE A 605 -7.82 -71.80 -24.20
CA ILE A 605 -7.66 -70.49 -24.82
C ILE A 605 -7.30 -69.47 -23.75
N THR A 606 -6.18 -68.78 -23.94
CA THR A 606 -5.68 -67.78 -22.98
C THR A 606 -5.31 -66.47 -23.68
N TRP A 607 -5.75 -65.34 -23.13
CA TRP A 607 -5.40 -64.02 -23.66
C TRP A 607 -5.45 -62.94 -22.59
N LYS A 608 -4.80 -61.82 -22.87
CA LYS A 608 -4.83 -60.62 -22.01
C LYS A 608 -5.98 -59.71 -22.42
N ASP A 609 -6.59 -59.05 -21.44
CA ASP A 609 -7.63 -58.04 -21.64
C ASP A 609 -7.21 -56.91 -22.60
#